data_AF-A0A538JSI0-F1
#
_entry.id   AF-A0A538JSI0-F1
#
_cell.length_a   1.000
_cell.length_b   1.000
_cell.length_c   1.000
_cell.angle_alpha   90.00
_cell.angle_beta   90.00
_cell.angle_gamma   90.00
#
_symmetry.space_group_name_H-M   'P 1'
#
loop_
_entity.id
_entity.type
_entity.pdbx_description
1 polymer ?
#
loop_
_entity_poly.entity_id
_entity_poly.type
_entity_poly.pdbx_seq_one_letter_code
_entity_poly.pdbx_strand_id
1 'polypeptide(L)' 'RIVPQPVSDPSQDGIVQTQDPTGGTQAPPNSFVTIAVGKFGATTTPSGPP' A
#
# COMPACT_ATOMS: atom_id res chain seq x y z
N ARG A 1 9.08 -1.73 4.68
CA ARG A 1 8.55 -2.65 3.64
C ARG A 1 7.58 -1.88 2.76
N ILE A 2 7.59 -2.10 1.44
CA ILE A 2 6.59 -1.53 0.53
C ILE A 2 5.58 -2.62 0.15
N VAL A 3 4.30 -2.30 0.12
CA VAL A 3 3.20 -3.18 -0.30
C VAL A 3 2.39 -2.46 -1.38
N PRO A 4 2.11 -3.08 -2.54
CA PRO A 4 1.22 -2.49 -3.53
C PRO A 4 -0.22 -2.49 -3.03
N GLN A 5 -0.92 -1.37 -3.17
CA GLN A 5 -2.34 -1.23 -2.86
C GLN A 5 -3.10 -0.85 -4.13
N PRO A 6 -4.07 -1.66 -4.57
CA PRO A 6 -4.90 -1.32 -5.73
C PRO A 6 -5.62 0.02 -5.53
N VAL A 7 -5.58 0.90 -6.52
CA VAL A 7 -6.32 2.18 -6.54
C VAL A 7 -7.09 2.32 -7.85
N SER A 8 -8.25 2.99 -7.78
CA SER A 8 -9.11 3.26 -8.94
C SER A 8 -8.88 4.64 -9.57
N ASP A 9 -8.16 5.53 -8.89
CA ASP A 9 -7.81 6.86 -9.37
C ASP A 9 -6.38 6.84 -9.93
N PRO A 10 -6.17 7.16 -11.23
CA PRO A 10 -4.84 7.20 -11.83
C PRO A 10 -3.90 8.21 -11.15
N SER A 11 -4.42 9.27 -10.54
CA SER A 11 -3.61 10.24 -9.81
C SER A 11 -3.00 9.68 -8.52
N GLN A 12 -3.49 8.54 -8.06
CA GLN A 12 -2.99 7.85 -6.86
C GLN A 12 -1.93 6.78 -7.18
N ASP A 13 -1.61 6.54 -8.46
CA ASP A 13 -0.55 5.59 -8.83
C ASP A 13 0.81 6.06 -8.32
N GLY A 14 1.53 5.15 -7.65
CA GLY A 14 2.81 5.48 -7.02
C GLY A 14 2.71 6.35 -5.77
N ILE A 15 1.50 6.73 -5.33
CA ILE A 15 1.29 7.58 -4.16
C ILE A 15 1.09 6.74 -2.90
N VAL A 16 1.71 7.15 -1.79
CA VAL A 16 1.51 6.51 -0.48
C VAL A 16 0.06 6.67 -0.05
N GLN A 17 -0.62 5.55 0.14
CA GLN A 17 -2.00 5.49 0.61
C GLN A 17 -2.05 5.45 2.14
N THR A 18 -1.23 4.57 2.72
CA THR A 18 -1.14 4.39 4.17
C THR A 18 0.28 4.01 4.58
N GLN A 19 0.58 4.27 5.85
CA GLN A 19 1.80 3.82 6.49
C GLN A 19 1.49 3.31 7.89
N ASP A 20 2.23 2.29 8.30
CA ASP A 20 2.19 1.73 9.65
C ASP A 20 3.62 1.52 10.16
N PRO A 21 4.01 2.11 11.30
CA PRO A 21 3.23 3.04 12.11
C PRO A 21 2.92 4.36 11.37
N THR A 22 1.85 5.04 11.80
CA THR A 22 1.46 6.34 11.27
C THR A 22 2.50 7.42 11.56
N GLY A 23 2.50 8.48 10.75
CA GLY A 23 3.42 9.61 10.93
C GLY A 23 3.23 10.26 12.30
N GLY A 24 4.35 10.59 12.96
CA GLY A 24 4.34 11.15 14.31
C GLY A 24 4.24 10.11 15.44
N THR A 25 4.03 8.83 15.12
CA THR A 25 4.05 7.76 16.13
C THR A 25 5.47 7.50 16.61
N GLN A 26 5.67 7.45 17.92
CA GLN A 26 6.91 6.98 18.51
C GLN A 26 6.94 5.44 18.50
N ALA A 27 7.87 4.87 17.75
CA ALA A 27 8.05 3.43 17.63
C ALA A 27 9.38 3.00 18.31
N PRO A 28 9.46 1.77 18.84
CA PRO A 28 10.72 1.23 19.37
C PRO A 28 11.84 1.24 18.31
N PRO A 29 13.11 1.32 18.74
CA PRO A 29 14.25 1.16 17.83
C PRO A 29 14.16 -0.15 17.04
N ASN A 30 14.57 -0.10 15.77
CA ASN A 30 14.50 -1.23 14.81
C ASN A 30 13.08 -1.67 14.39
N SER A 31 12.06 -0.88 14.67
CA SER A 31 10.72 -1.13 14.10
C SER A 31 10.71 -0.99 12.58
N PHE A 32 9.93 -1.83 11.91
CA PHE A 32 9.72 -1.72 10.47
C PHE A 32 8.53 -0.81 10.18
N VAL A 33 8.72 0.13 9.26
CA VAL A 33 7.62 0.88 8.67
C VAL A 33 7.13 0.15 7.41
N THR A 34 5.85 -0.16 7.36
CA THR A 34 5.16 -0.69 6.17
C THR A 34 4.47 0.45 5.45
N ILE A 35 4.78 0.63 4.17
CA ILE A 35 4.21 1.67 3.30
C ILE A 35 3.35 0.99 2.23
N ALA A 36 2.06 1.34 2.18
CA ALA A 36 1.17 0.93 1.10
C ALA A 36 1.23 1.99 -0.01
N VAL A 37 1.70 1.59 -1.20
CA VAL A 37 1.81 2.48 -2.36
C VAL A 37 0.74 2.13 -3.38
N GLY A 38 0.00 3.13 -3.83
CA GLY A 38 -1.04 3.00 -4.83
C GLY A 38 -0.51 2.37 -6.11
N LYS A 39 -1.26 1.41 -6.65
CA LYS A 39 -1.03 0.79 -7.95
C LYS A 39 -2.31 0.89 -8.76
N PHE A 40 -2.33 1.86 -9.67
CA PHE A 40 -3.40 2.02 -10.65
C PHE A 40 -3.19 1.01 -11.76
N GLY A 41 -4.21 0.17 -12.01
CA GLY A 41 -4.11 -0.88 -13.01
C GLY A 41 -3.44 -2.15 -12.49
N ALA A 42 -4.27 -3.01 -11.89
CA ALA A 42 -4.39 -4.42 -12.26
C ALA A 42 -5.59 -4.97 -11.51
N THR A 43 -6.80 -4.75 -12.03
CA THR A 43 -7.81 -5.80 -11.93
C THR A 43 -7.34 -6.96 -12.82
N THR A 44 -6.34 -7.72 -12.36
CA THR A 44 -6.44 -9.16 -12.48
C THR A 44 -7.17 -9.61 -11.24
N THR A 45 -8.48 -9.35 -11.18
CA THR A 45 -9.35 -10.28 -10.45
C THR A 45 -9.07 -11.63 -11.12
N PRO A 46 -8.47 -12.63 -10.44
CA PRO A 46 -8.55 -13.97 -10.97
C PRO A 46 -10.04 -14.31 -10.91
N SER A 47 -10.69 -14.38 -12.06
CA SER A 47 -11.92 -15.14 -12.17
C SER A 47 -11.58 -16.61 -11.86
N GLY A 48 -11.85 -17.06 -10.63
CA GLY A 48 -11.90 -18.48 -10.20
C GLY A 48 -10.76 -18.94 -9.26
N PRO A 49 -10.89 -20.08 -8.53
CA PRO A 49 -11.85 -21.22 -8.64
C PRO A 49 -12.43 -21.70 -7.26
N PRO A 50 -13.22 -22.80 -7.09
CA PRO A 50 -13.08 -24.18 -7.63
C PRO A 50 -13.94 -24.51 -8.86
#